data_AF-A0A2E4EM75-F1
#
_entry.id   AF-A0A2E4EM75-F1
#
_cell.length_a   1.000
_cell.length_b   1.000
_cell.length_c   1.000
_cell.angle_alpha   90.00
_cell.angle_beta   90.00
_cell.angle_gamma   90.00
#
_symmetry.space_group_name_H-M   'P 1'
#
loop_
_entity.id
_entity.type
_entity.pdbx_description
1 polymer ?
#
loop_
_entity_poly.entity_id
_entity_poly.type
_entity_poly.pdbx_seq_one_letter_code
_entity_poly.pdbx_strand_id
1 'polypeptide(L)'
;MRKPIEIIENQKTKVVLESNIEVEAILSIGLVEGGDFSLKIEFKNLQINLFKQLINLSKLPREIQISSPVFEKEKLAITHIVITDFVAKSDSSIFWNCLSDDPNFNLSIES
;
A
#
# COMPACT_ATOMS: atom_id res chain seq x y z
N MET A 1 -19.81 6.42 5.32
CA MET A 1 -18.33 6.34 5.34
C MET A 1 -17.77 7.60 4.70
N ARG A 2 -16.98 8.38 5.43
CA ARG A 2 -16.22 9.51 4.85
C ARG A 2 -15.03 8.96 4.07
N LYS A 3 -14.61 9.66 3.02
CA LYS A 3 -13.43 9.28 2.22
C LYS A 3 -12.16 9.47 3.06
N PRO A 4 -11.10 8.68 2.84
CA PRO A 4 -9.81 8.92 3.50
C PRO A 4 -9.31 10.34 3.25
N ILE A 5 -8.64 10.93 4.24
CA ILE A 5 -7.91 12.19 4.05
C ILE A 5 -6.62 11.83 3.33
N GLU A 6 -6.47 12.25 2.07
CA GLU A 6 -5.28 11.94 1.27
C GLU A 6 -4.08 12.78 1.78
N ILE A 7 -2.98 12.08 2.10
CA ILE A 7 -1.69 12.66 2.51
C ILE A 7 -0.76 12.72 1.30
N ILE A 8 -0.78 11.67 0.49
CA ILE A 8 0.07 11.51 -0.70
C ILE A 8 -0.80 11.03 -1.84
N GLU A 9 -0.71 11.71 -2.98
CA GLU A 9 -1.48 11.37 -4.17
C GLU A 9 -0.57 10.98 -5.33
N ASN A 10 -0.77 9.79 -5.87
CA ASN A 10 -0.19 9.29 -7.12
C ASN A 10 1.33 9.45 -7.23
N GLN A 11 2.03 9.25 -6.10
CA GLN A 11 3.48 9.35 -6.06
C GLN A 11 4.11 8.13 -6.71
N LYS A 12 4.86 8.33 -7.80
CA LYS A 12 5.72 7.28 -8.35
C LYS A 12 6.86 7.00 -7.39
N THR A 13 7.02 5.73 -7.03
CA THR A 13 8.04 5.28 -6.11
C THR A 13 8.40 3.82 -6.37
N LYS A 14 9.46 3.37 -5.72
CA LYS A 14 9.80 1.96 -5.58
C LYS A 14 9.16 1.44 -4.30
N VAL A 15 8.56 0.27 -4.38
CA VAL A 15 8.11 -0.49 -3.21
C VAL A 15 8.87 -1.80 -3.14
N VAL A 16 9.19 -2.22 -1.92
CA VAL A 16 9.80 -3.53 -1.65
C VAL A 16 8.81 -4.32 -0.82
N LEU A 17 8.42 -5.49 -1.31
CA LEU A 17 7.47 -6.40 -0.66
C LEU A 17 8.20 -7.65 -0.17
N GLU A 18 7.86 -8.13 1.02
CA GLU A 18 8.46 -9.34 1.63
C GLU A 18 10.00 -9.34 1.60
N SER A 19 10.59 -8.15 1.75
CA SER A 19 12.03 -7.89 1.72
C SER A 19 12.77 -8.17 0.40
N ASN A 20 12.12 -8.73 -0.63
CA ASN A 20 12.81 -9.19 -1.84
C ASN A 20 12.10 -8.90 -3.18
N ILE A 21 10.82 -8.55 -3.17
CA ILE A 21 10.07 -8.22 -4.39
C ILE A 21 10.12 -6.71 -4.57
N GLU A 22 11.02 -6.27 -5.42
CA GLU A 22 11.19 -4.87 -5.76
C GLU A 22 10.41 -4.52 -7.03
N VAL A 23 9.62 -3.46 -6.97
CA VAL A 23 8.80 -3.03 -8.12
C VAL A 23 8.52 -1.53 -8.08
N GLU A 24 8.51 -0.90 -9.25
CA GLU A 24 8.01 0.47 -9.41
C GLU A 24 6.48 0.49 -9.34
N ALA A 25 5.95 1.42 -8.55
CA ALA A 25 4.52 1.57 -8.34
C ALA A 25 4.12 3.05 -8.29
N ILE A 26 2.84 3.30 -8.52
CA ILE A 26 2.20 4.56 -8.19
C ILE A 26 1.49 4.35 -6.85
N LEU A 27 1.86 5.15 -5.86
CA LEU A 27 1.42 5.02 -4.49
C LEU A 27 0.61 6.25 -4.08
N SER A 28 -0.59 6.02 -3.54
CA SER A 28 -1.36 7.04 -2.82
C SER A 28 -1.60 6.57 -1.40
N ILE A 29 -1.50 7.49 -0.44
CA ILE A 29 -1.66 7.22 0.99
C ILE A 29 -2.64 8.23 1.56
N GLY A 30 -3.58 7.76 2.37
CA GLY A 30 -4.43 8.60 3.19
C GLY A 30 -4.65 8.01 4.57
N LEU A 31 -5.43 8.71 5.38
CA LEU A 31 -5.86 8.27 6.72
C LEU A 31 -7.36 7.99 6.73
N VAL A 32 -7.77 6.88 7.35
CA VAL A 32 -9.18 6.57 7.62
C VAL A 32 -9.58 6.99 9.03
N GLU A 33 -10.89 7.09 9.27
CA GLU A 33 -11.43 7.30 10.62
C GLU A 33 -11.01 6.12 11.52
N GLY A 34 -10.14 6.39 12.49
CA GLY A 34 -9.51 5.36 13.34
C GLY A 34 -8.01 5.53 13.51
N GLY A 35 -7.35 6.21 12.56
CA GLY A 35 -5.90 6.44 12.58
C GLY A 35 -5.12 5.56 11.60
N ASP A 36 -5.73 4.50 11.07
CA ASP A 36 -5.08 3.61 10.12
C ASP A 36 -4.76 4.32 8.80
N PHE A 37 -3.67 3.88 8.16
CA PHE A 37 -3.33 4.29 6.82
C PHE A 37 -4.13 3.49 5.78
N SER A 38 -4.70 4.19 4.81
CA SER A 38 -5.26 3.62 3.59
C SER A 38 -4.27 3.82 2.45
N LEU A 39 -3.81 2.73 1.84
CA LEU A 39 -2.88 2.77 0.71
C LEU A 39 -3.58 2.31 -0.57
N LYS A 40 -3.31 3.01 -1.68
CA LYS A 40 -3.64 2.55 -3.03
C LYS A 40 -2.33 2.36 -3.77
N ILE A 41 -2.08 1.15 -4.25
CA ILE A 41 -0.85 0.79 -4.95
C ILE A 41 -1.21 0.32 -6.35
N GLU A 42 -0.71 1.02 -7.35
CA GLU A 42 -0.87 0.68 -8.75
C GLU A 42 0.47 0.23 -9.34
N PHE A 43 0.48 -0.99 -9.86
CA PHE A 43 1.59 -1.59 -10.58
C PHE A 43 1.24 -1.65 -12.07
N LYS A 44 2.13 -1.15 -12.94
CA LYS A 44 1.91 -1.07 -14.39
C LYS A 44 3.00 -1.80 -15.15
N ASN A 45 2.68 -2.24 -16.37
CA ASN A 45 3.64 -2.85 -17.31
C ASN A 45 4.44 -4.01 -16.71
N LEU A 46 3.79 -4.84 -15.89
CA LEU A 46 4.47 -5.90 -15.15
C LEU A 46 4.92 -7.02 -16.09
N GLN A 47 6.13 -7.52 -15.85
CA GLN A 47 6.56 -8.79 -16.42
C GLN A 47 5.69 -9.92 -15.87
N ILE A 48 5.43 -10.94 -16.69
CA ILE A 48 4.51 -12.05 -16.37
C ILE A 48 4.85 -12.73 -15.03
N ASN A 49 6.15 -12.91 -14.73
CA ASN A 49 6.56 -13.54 -13.48
C ASN A 49 6.21 -12.68 -12.26
N LEU A 50 6.52 -11.38 -12.33
CA LEU A 50 6.21 -10.43 -11.28
C LEU A 50 4.69 -10.25 -11.10
N PHE A 51 3.95 -10.19 -12.21
CA PHE A 51 2.50 -10.14 -12.21
C PHE A 51 1.89 -11.32 -11.44
N LYS A 52 2.36 -12.55 -11.69
CA LYS A 52 1.93 -13.75 -10.96
C LYS A 52 2.32 -13.70 -9.48
N GLN A 53 3.52 -13.22 -9.14
CA GLN A 53 3.96 -13.07 -7.76
C GLN A 53 3.05 -12.12 -6.98
N LEU A 54 2.73 -10.96 -7.54
CA LEU A 54 1.83 -9.99 -6.93
C LEU A 54 0.41 -10.58 -6.76
N ILE A 55 -0.14 -11.27 -7.75
CA ILE A 55 -1.44 -11.96 -7.60
C ILE A 55 -1.42 -13.01 -6.47
N ASN A 56 -0.30 -13.69 -6.26
CA ASN A 56 -0.18 -14.67 -5.19
C ASN A 56 -0.11 -14.00 -3.82
N LEU A 57 0.63 -12.89 -3.69
CA LEU A 57 0.65 -12.08 -2.48
C LEU A 57 -0.74 -11.58 -2.10
N SER A 58 -1.54 -11.12 -3.07
CA SER A 58 -2.89 -10.61 -2.81
C SER A 58 -3.91 -11.63 -2.30
N LYS A 59 -3.53 -12.92 -2.24
CA LYS A 59 -4.36 -14.02 -1.73
C LYS A 59 -3.93 -14.50 -0.35
N LEU A 60 -2.84 -13.98 0.21
CA LEU A 60 -2.37 -14.40 1.51
C LEU A 60 -3.34 -13.94 2.61
N PRO A 61 -3.73 -14.80 3.55
CA PRO A 61 -4.62 -14.43 4.66
C PRO A 61 -3.83 -13.78 5.81
N ARG A 62 -2.82 -12.97 5.47
CA ARG A 62 -1.94 -12.28 6.42
C ARG A 62 -1.49 -10.95 5.86
N GLU A 63 -0.95 -10.12 6.73
CA GLU A 63 -0.25 -8.90 6.34
C GLU A 63 1.01 -9.21 5.51
N ILE A 64 1.36 -8.27 4.65
CA ILE A 64 2.52 -8.30 3.77
C ILE A 64 3.49 -7.20 4.21
N GLN A 65 4.75 -7.55 4.37
CA GLN A 65 5.79 -6.56 4.65
C GLN A 65 5.95 -5.63 3.45
N ILE A 66 5.99 -4.32 3.70
CA ILE A 66 6.19 -3.31 2.68
C ILE A 66 7.16 -2.23 3.16
N SER A 67 8.01 -1.76 2.26
CA SER A 67 8.77 -0.53 2.46
C SER A 67 8.79 0.31 1.19
N SER A 68 8.99 1.61 1.37
CA SER A 68 9.18 2.57 0.28
C SER A 68 9.96 3.77 0.81
N PRO A 69 10.83 4.41 0.00
CA PRO A 69 11.48 5.67 0.39
C PRO A 69 10.49 6.78 0.76
N VAL A 70 9.27 6.70 0.25
CA VAL A 70 8.18 7.63 0.58
C VAL A 70 7.80 7.55 2.06
N PHE A 71 7.78 6.36 2.66
CA PHE A 71 7.41 6.20 4.07
C PHE A 71 8.44 6.87 4.99
N GLU A 72 9.73 6.68 4.71
CA GLU A 72 10.81 7.31 5.49
C GLU A 72 10.81 8.83 5.34
N LYS A 73 10.67 9.31 4.09
CA LYS A 73 10.67 10.74 3.76
C LYS A 73 9.53 11.49 4.47
N GLU A 74 8.35 10.90 4.50
CA GLU A 74 7.15 11.49 5.10
C GLU A 74 6.96 11.06 6.57
N LYS A 75 7.91 10.31 7.15
CA LYS A 75 7.89 9.79 8.52
C LYS A 75 6.62 8.99 8.86
N LEU A 76 6.16 8.18 7.90
CA LEU A 76 4.99 7.30 8.06
C LEU A 76 5.47 5.95 8.62
N ALA A 77 4.89 5.51 9.73
CA ALA A 77 5.24 4.24 10.37
C ALA A 77 4.59 3.01 9.70
N ILE A 78 4.55 2.99 8.36
CA ILE A 78 3.98 1.90 7.57
C ILE A 78 5.06 0.84 7.36
N THR A 79 4.82 -0.36 7.89
CA THR A 79 5.75 -1.50 7.76
C THR A 79 5.08 -2.75 7.20
N HIS A 80 3.77 -2.85 7.35
CA HIS A 80 2.96 -3.99 6.91
C HIS A 80 1.66 -3.49 6.29
N ILE A 81 1.12 -4.22 5.32
CA ILE A 81 -0.16 -3.92 4.70
C ILE A 81 -1.04 -5.16 4.63
N VAL A 82 -2.34 -4.97 4.82
CA VAL A 82 -3.37 -5.94 4.52
C VAL A 82 -4.07 -5.50 3.25
N ILE A 83 -4.07 -6.34 2.22
CA ILE A 83 -4.78 -6.06 0.97
C ILE A 83 -6.26 -6.34 1.20
N THR A 84 -7.08 -5.29 1.10
CA THR A 84 -8.53 -5.37 1.32
C THR A 84 -9.31 -5.58 0.03
N ASP A 85 -8.75 -5.13 -1.09
CA ASP A 85 -9.30 -5.35 -2.43
C ASP A 85 -8.17 -5.35 -3.46
N PHE A 86 -8.33 -6.15 -4.52
CA PHE A 86 -7.37 -6.19 -5.61
C PHE A 86 -8.05 -6.36 -6.97
N VAL A 87 -7.49 -5.70 -7.98
CA VAL A 87 -7.93 -5.84 -9.38
C VAL A 87 -6.71 -6.09 -10.25
N ALA A 88 -6.71 -7.21 -10.96
CA ALA A 88 -5.73 -7.52 -12.00
C ALA A 88 -6.37 -7.30 -13.38
N LYS A 89 -5.68 -6.55 -14.26
CA LYS A 89 -6.17 -6.19 -15.59
C LYS A 89 -5.42 -6.95 -16.68
N SER A 90 -6.03 -7.04 -17.87
CA SER A 90 -5.48 -7.74 -19.04
C SER A 90 -4.23 -7.07 -19.63
N ASP A 91 -3.99 -5.80 -19.32
CA ASP A 91 -2.82 -5.02 -19.72
C ASP A 91 -1.60 -5.24 -18.81
N SER A 92 -1.62 -6.30 -17.98
CA SER A 92 -0.57 -6.58 -16.98
C SER A 92 -0.43 -5.49 -15.90
N SER A 93 -1.52 -4.79 -15.60
CA SER A 93 -1.61 -3.86 -14.47
C SER A 93 -2.32 -4.51 -13.28
N ILE A 94 -1.89 -4.17 -12.06
CA ILE A 94 -2.51 -4.60 -10.81
C ILE A 94 -2.77 -3.38 -9.92
N PHE A 95 -3.93 -3.36 -9.29
CA PHE A 95 -4.34 -2.35 -8.32
C PHE A 95 -4.62 -3.03 -6.99
N TRP A 96 -3.98 -2.55 -5.92
CA TRP A 96 -4.28 -2.96 -4.56
C TRP A 96 -4.83 -1.79 -3.76
N ASN A 97 -5.92 -2.04 -3.05
CA ASN A 97 -6.34 -1.23 -1.92
C ASN A 97 -5.87 -1.95 -0.66
N CYS A 98 -5.22 -1.23 0.24
CA CYS A 98 -4.64 -1.79 1.45
C CYS A 98 -4.95 -0.94 2.67
N LEU A 99 -4.91 -1.57 3.84
CA LEU A 99 -4.84 -0.91 5.13
C LEU A 99 -3.51 -1.24 5.81
N SER A 100 -2.98 -0.29 6.55
CA SER A 100 -1.87 -0.49 7.49
C SER A 100 -2.27 0.16 8.80
N ASP A 101 -2.19 -0.60 9.87
CA ASP A 101 -2.26 -0.03 11.21
C ASP A 101 -0.91 0.66 11.52
N ASP A 102 -0.96 1.70 12.32
CA ASP A 102 0.20 2.21 13.05
C ASP A 102 -0.11 2.06 14.54
N PRO A 103 0.52 1.09 15.22
CA PRO A 103 0.25 0.85 16.64
C PRO A 103 0.64 2.04 17.53
N ASN A 104 1.31 3.06 16.99
CA ASN A 104 1.71 4.28 17.69
C ASN A 104 0.88 5.51 17.29
N PHE A 105 -0.04 5.42 16.32
CA PHE A 105 -0.84 6.57 15.87
C PHE A 105 -2.06 6.78 16.77
N ASN A 106 -1.81 7.27 17.99
CA ASN A 106 -2.88 7.82 18.81
C ASN A 106 -3.32 9.16 18.21
N LEU A 107 -4.52 9.21 17.63
CA LEU A 107 -5.27 10.45 17.45
C LEU A 107 -5.58 11.01 18.84
N SER A 108 -4.66 11.79 19.41
CA SER A 108 -4.99 12.68 20.52
C SER A 108 -5.96 13.73 19.98
N ILE A 109 -7.25 13.45 20.10
CA ILE A 109 -8.31 14.44 19.93
C ILE A 109 -8.18 15.36 21.14
N GLU A 110 -7.55 16.52 20.95
CA GLU A 110 -7.65 17.60 21.92
C GLU A 110 -9.13 17.95 22.09
N SER A 111 -9.59 17.90 23.35
CA SER A 111 -10.95 18.24 23.77
C SER A 111 -10.99 19.64 24.35
#